data_AF-A0A7K4CF98-F1
#
_entry.id   AF-A0A7K4CF98-F1
#
_cell.length_a   1.000
_cell.length_b   1.000
_cell.length_c   1.000
_cell.angle_alpha   90.00
_cell.angle_beta   90.00
_cell.angle_gamma   90.00
#
_symmetry.space_group_name_H-M   'P 1'
#
loop_
_entity.id
_entity.type
_entity.pdbx_description
1 polymer ?
#
loop_
_entity_poly.entity_id
_entity_poly.type
_entity_poly.pdbx_seq_one_letter_code
_entity_poly.pdbx_strand_id
1 'polypeptide(L)'
;MKSKDIAIVGILLAIGAILRYFLAMLHTPLTPNMIIAFYCLAIILIAPKIYEAIGIGFVAGILSMLISGSIFPPANLVSEPIGALVCFAVYTLIKN
;
A
#
# COMPACT_ATOMS: atom_id res chain seq x y z
N MET A 1 4.84 15.80 6.36
CA MET A 1 5.56 15.48 5.12
C MET A 1 5.89 16.74 4.34
N LYS A 2 7.05 16.81 3.68
CA LYS A 2 7.28 17.80 2.61
C LYS A 2 6.52 17.36 1.36
N SER A 3 6.19 18.31 0.47
CA SER A 3 5.47 18.02 -0.79
C SER A 3 6.16 16.96 -1.66
N LYS A 4 7.50 16.89 -1.61
CA LYS A 4 8.29 15.83 -2.27
C LYS A 4 7.97 14.44 -1.75
N ASP A 5 7.79 14.28 -0.44
CA ASP A 5 7.56 12.97 0.18
C ASP A 5 6.20 12.43 -0.25
N ILE A 6 5.17 13.27 -0.23
CA ILE A 6 3.82 12.93 -0.70
C ILE A 6 3.84 12.52 -2.17
N ALA A 7 4.61 13.24 -3.00
CA ALA A 7 4.79 12.91 -4.42
C ALA A 7 5.46 11.53 -4.59
N ILE A 8 6.49 11.22 -3.80
CA ILE A 8 7.17 9.92 -3.82
C ILE A 8 6.20 8.80 -3.44
N VAL A 9 5.42 8.96 -2.36
CA VAL A 9 4.37 7.99 -1.98
C VAL A 9 3.39 7.77 -3.14
N GLY A 10 2.89 8.86 -3.73
CA GLY A 10 1.92 8.79 -4.81
C GLY A 10 2.45 8.03 -6.03
N ILE A 11 3.70 8.29 -6.41
CA ILE A 11 4.37 7.59 -7.51
C ILE A 11 4.54 6.10 -7.18
N LEU A 12 4.97 5.75 -5.97
CA LEU A 12 5.13 4.34 -5.56
C LEU A 12 3.78 3.60 -5.56
N LEU A 13 2.72 4.23 -5.06
CA LEU A 13 1.37 3.64 -5.08
C LEU A 13 0.85 3.45 -6.51
N ALA A 14 1.09 4.42 -7.41
CA ALA A 14 0.72 4.31 -8.82
C ALA A 14 1.45 3.15 -9.51
N ILE A 15 2.75 2.98 -9.24
CA ILE A 15 3.53 1.84 -9.76
C ILE A 15 2.95 0.51 -9.23
N GLY A 16 2.68 0.42 -7.92
CA GLY A 16 2.08 -0.78 -7.33
C GLY A 16 0.70 -1.12 -7.91
N ALA A 17 -0.11 -0.10 -8.20
CA ALA A 17 -1.40 -0.23 -8.87
C ALA A 17 -1.28 -0.78 -10.30
N ILE A 18 -0.36 -0.23 -11.10
CA ILE A 18 -0.09 -0.71 -12.47
C ILE A 18 0.38 -2.17 -12.45
N LEU A 19 1.32 -2.52 -11.56
CA LEU A 19 1.79 -3.90 -11.46
C LEU A 19 0.65 -4.84 -11.06
N ARG A 20 -0.18 -4.46 -10.08
CA ARG A 20 -1.35 -5.27 -9.70
C ARG A 20 -2.32 -5.47 -10.86
N TYR A 21 -2.54 -4.46 -11.69
CA TYR A 21 -3.35 -4.56 -12.89
C TYR A 21 -2.78 -5.57 -13.90
N PHE A 22 -1.47 -5.52 -14.15
CA PHE A 22 -0.78 -6.51 -15.00
C PHE A 22 -0.89 -7.93 -14.44
N LEU A 23 -0.80 -8.12 -13.12
CA LEU A 23 -0.94 -9.44 -12.50
C LEU A 23 -2.38 -9.97 -12.52
N ALA A 24 -3.37 -9.09 -12.44
CA ALA A 24 -4.76 -9.48 -12.61
C ALA A 24 -5.04 -10.04 -14.01
N MET A 25 -4.30 -9.57 -15.03
CA MET A 25 -4.38 -10.08 -16.40
C MET A 25 -3.79 -11.51 -16.56
N LEU A 26 -2.95 -11.94 -15.62
CA LEU A 26 -2.29 -13.25 -15.64
C LEU A 26 -3.20 -14.42 -15.16
N HIS A 27 -4.48 -14.15 -14.86
CA HIS A 27 -5.52 -15.14 -14.50
C HIS A 27 -5.10 -16.15 -13.40
N THR A 28 -4.35 -15.69 -12.40
CA THR A 28 -4.01 -16.53 -11.25
C THR A 28 -5.15 -16.53 -10.21
N PRO A 29 -5.52 -17.69 -9.62
CA PRO A 29 -6.64 -17.79 -8.69
C PRO A 29 -6.46 -17.01 -7.37
N LEU A 30 -5.21 -16.62 -7.05
CA LEU A 30 -4.85 -15.72 -5.96
C LEU A 30 -4.01 -14.60 -6.55
N THR A 31 -4.60 -13.44 -6.78
CA THR A 31 -3.86 -12.25 -7.23
C THR A 31 -3.11 -11.63 -6.04
N PRO A 32 -1.77 -11.68 -6.00
CA PRO A 32 -1.02 -11.09 -4.89
C PRO A 32 -1.14 -9.56 -4.94
N ASN A 33 -1.40 -8.95 -3.79
CA ASN A 33 -1.54 -7.50 -3.67
C ASN A 33 -0.16 -6.82 -3.67
N MET A 34 0.36 -6.48 -4.86
CA MET A 34 1.65 -5.79 -5.00
C MET A 34 1.65 -4.37 -4.43
N ILE A 35 0.49 -3.73 -4.27
CA ILE A 35 0.38 -2.39 -3.67
C ILE A 35 0.94 -2.41 -2.24
N ILE A 36 0.84 -3.55 -1.54
CA ILE A 36 1.41 -3.75 -0.20
C ILE A 36 2.91 -3.54 -0.15
N ALA A 37 3.63 -4.15 -1.08
CA ALA A 37 5.08 -4.04 -1.14
C ALA A 37 5.52 -2.58 -1.37
N PHE A 38 4.84 -1.87 -2.27
CA PHE A 38 5.19 -0.49 -2.60
C PHE A 38 4.83 0.50 -1.50
N TYR A 39 3.70 0.35 -0.80
CA TYR A 39 3.42 1.24 0.33
C TYR A 39 4.37 0.98 1.50
N CYS A 40 4.74 -0.27 1.81
CA CYS A 40 5.72 -0.54 2.86
C CYS A 40 7.09 0.04 2.51
N LEU A 41 7.50 -0.04 1.24
CA LEU A 41 8.70 0.63 0.75
C LEU A 41 8.62 2.16 0.92
N ALA A 42 7.46 2.75 0.61
CA ALA A 42 7.23 4.19 0.80
C ALA A 42 7.33 4.60 2.29
N ILE A 43 6.76 3.79 3.20
CA ILE A 43 6.83 4.02 4.65
C ILE A 43 8.28 3.93 5.14
N ILE A 44 9.05 2.95 4.69
CA ILE A 44 10.46 2.79 5.08
C ILE A 44 11.32 3.95 4.55
N LEU A 45 11.08 4.39 3.31
CA LEU A 45 11.88 5.43 2.66
C LEU A 45 11.64 6.82 3.23
N ILE A 46 10.39 7.14 3.58
CA ILE A 46 9.99 8.48 4.05
C ILE A 46 10.03 8.58 5.57
N ALA A 47 9.96 7.45 6.29
CA ALA A 47 9.79 7.39 7.74
C ALA A 47 8.66 8.33 8.23
N PRO A 48 7.42 8.14 7.73
CA PRO A 48 6.31 9.05 7.96
C PRO A 48 5.83 9.00 9.42
N LYS A 49 5.00 9.96 9.87
CA LYS A 49 4.30 9.84 11.17
C LYS A 49 3.17 8.80 11.08
N ILE A 50 2.72 8.28 12.23
CA ILE A 50 1.59 7.32 12.34
C ILE A 50 0.37 7.75 11.53
N TYR A 51 -0.04 9.02 11.68
CA TYR A 51 -1.20 9.56 10.95
C TYR A 51 -1.02 9.52 9.44
N GLU A 52 0.20 9.74 8.97
CA GLU A 52 0.50 9.73 7.55
C GLU A 52 0.56 8.29 7.02
N ALA A 53 1.15 7.34 7.77
CA ALA A 53 1.16 5.92 7.40
C ALA A 53 -0.26 5.34 7.27
N ILE A 54 -1.18 5.71 8.17
CA ILE A 54 -2.60 5.34 8.07
C ILE A 54 -3.23 5.91 6.79
N GLY A 55 -2.94 7.17 6.46
CA GLY A 55 -3.41 7.80 5.22
C GLY A 55 -2.92 7.06 3.96
N ILE A 56 -1.65 6.66 3.94
CA ILE A 56 -1.07 5.86 2.84
C ILE A 56 -1.80 4.51 2.72
N GLY A 57 -1.98 3.81 3.84
CA GLY A 57 -2.69 2.52 3.86
C GLY A 57 -4.15 2.63 3.43
N PHE A 58 -4.82 3.75 3.74
CA PHE A 58 -6.20 4.00 3.30
C PHE A 58 -6.29 4.23 1.79
N VAL A 59 -5.39 5.07 1.24
CA VAL A 59 -5.32 5.29 -0.21
C VAL A 59 -4.95 4.01 -0.96
N ALA A 60 -4.01 3.22 -0.42
CA ALA A 60 -3.68 1.90 -0.93
C ALA A 60 -4.92 0.97 -0.94
N GLY A 61 -5.68 0.94 0.16
CA GLY A 61 -6.93 0.19 0.26
C GLY A 61 -7.96 0.53 -0.82
N ILE A 62 -8.13 1.82 -1.12
CA ILE A 62 -9.03 2.29 -2.19
C ILE A 62 -8.51 1.86 -3.56
N LEU A 63 -7.22 2.07 -3.84
CA LEU A 63 -6.59 1.67 -5.12
C LEU A 63 -6.73 0.17 -5.35
N SER A 64 -6.47 -0.60 -4.30
CA SER A 64 -6.60 -2.05 -4.27
C SER A 64 -8.03 -2.52 -4.51
N MET A 65 -9.03 -1.83 -3.97
CA MET A 65 -10.44 -2.12 -4.21
C MET A 65 -10.85 -1.81 -5.66
N LEU A 66 -10.37 -0.71 -6.23
CA LEU A 66 -10.70 -0.29 -7.60
C LEU A 66 -10.07 -1.17 -8.68
N ILE A 67 -8.86 -1.70 -8.43
CA ILE A 67 -8.07 -2.45 -9.43
C ILE A 67 -8.30 -3.97 -9.33
N SER A 68 -8.93 -4.45 -8.25
CA SER A 68 -9.13 -5.89 -8.06
C SER A 68 -10.27 -6.46 -8.89
N GLY A 69 -9.97 -7.45 -9.72
CA GLY A 69 -10.93 -8.49 -10.14
C GLY A 69 -11.09 -9.62 -9.09
N SER A 70 -10.83 -9.35 -7.80
CA SER A 70 -10.80 -10.39 -6.74
C SER A 70 -12.15 -10.62 -6.07
N ILE A 71 -12.34 -11.85 -5.59
CA ILE A 71 -13.54 -12.42 -4.97
C ILE A 71 -14.03 -11.68 -3.69
N PHE A 72 -13.20 -10.85 -3.04
CA PHE A 72 -13.57 -10.03 -1.87
C PHE A 72 -13.02 -8.59 -1.96
N PRO A 73 -13.70 -7.68 -2.68
CA PRO A 73 -13.28 -6.28 -2.85
C PRO A 73 -13.17 -5.44 -1.56
N PRO A 74 -14.07 -5.55 -0.55
CA PRO A 74 -14.06 -4.64 0.60
C PRO A 74 -13.09 -5.06 1.71
N ALA A 75 -12.61 -6.31 1.73
CA ALA A 75 -11.68 -6.78 2.76
C ALA A 75 -10.33 -6.03 2.69
N ASN A 76 -9.90 -5.69 1.48
CA ASN A 76 -8.66 -4.95 1.20
C ASN A 76 -8.64 -3.55 1.84
N LEU A 77 -9.80 -2.88 1.87
CA LEU A 77 -9.95 -1.55 2.46
C LEU A 77 -9.66 -1.51 3.96
N VAL A 78 -9.88 -2.63 4.66
CA VAL A 78 -9.59 -2.76 6.10
C VAL A 78 -8.22 -3.39 6.32
N SER A 79 -7.82 -4.36 5.50
CA SER A 79 -6.53 -5.05 5.69
C SER A 79 -5.32 -4.16 5.38
N GLU A 80 -5.42 -3.26 4.41
CA GLU A 80 -4.29 -2.39 4.02
C GLU A 80 -3.95 -1.30 5.04
N PRO A 81 -4.89 -0.57 5.66
CA PRO A 81 -4.54 0.34 6.75
C PRO A 81 -3.99 -0.41 7.98
N ILE A 82 -4.47 -1.62 8.27
CA ILE A 82 -3.89 -2.48 9.31
C ILE A 82 -2.46 -2.89 8.92
N GLY A 83 -2.24 -3.30 7.67
CA GLY A 83 -0.91 -3.66 7.17
C GLY A 83 0.08 -2.49 7.19
N ALA A 84 -0.37 -1.27 6.85
CA ALA A 84 0.43 -0.06 6.97
C ALA A 84 0.81 0.26 8.42
N LEU A 85 -0.12 0.07 9.36
CA LEU A 85 0.14 0.19 10.80
C LEU A 85 1.19 -0.83 11.27
N VAL A 86 1.09 -2.09 10.84
CA VAL A 86 2.06 -3.13 11.19
C VAL A 86 3.43 -2.82 10.59
N CYS A 87 3.50 -2.43 9.31
CA CYS A 87 4.77 -2.02 8.67
C CYS A 87 5.41 -0.84 9.40
N PHE A 88 4.61 0.15 9.83
CA PHE A 88 5.10 1.28 10.61
C PHE A 88 5.59 0.87 12.01
N ALA A 89 4.85 -0.01 12.71
CA ALA A 89 5.22 -0.50 14.03
C ALA A 89 6.52 -1.30 13.99
N VAL A 90 6.67 -2.21 13.01
CA VAL A 90 7.90 -2.98 12.78
C VAL A 90 9.07 -2.07 12.44
N TYR A 91 8.86 -1.07 11.57
CA TYR A 91 9.91 -0.09 11.23
C TYR A 91 10.37 0.71 12.45
N THR A 92 9.42 1.12 13.30
CA THR A 92 9.72 1.85 14.55
C THR A 92 10.50 0.98 15.54
N LEU A 93 10.12 -0.30 15.66
CA LEU A 93 10.80 -1.26 16.54
C LEU A 93 12.22 -1.59 16.07
N ILE A 94 12.47 -1.69 14.77
CA ILE A 94 13.81 -2.00 14.22
C ILE A 94 14.75 -0.79 14.30
N LYS A 95 14.20 0.43 14.24
CA LYS A 95 15.00 1.67 14.28
C LYS A 95 15.44 2.07 15.69
N ASN A 96 14.79 1.53 16.72
CA ASN A 96 15.04 1.84 18.14
C ASN A 96 15.94 0.79 18.80
#